data_AF-V5HCX4-F1
#
_entry.id   AF-V5HCX4-F1
#
_cell.length_a   1.000
_cell.length_b   1.000
_cell.length_c   1.000
_cell.angle_alpha   90.00
_cell.angle_beta   90.00
_cell.angle_gamma   90.00
#
_symmetry.space_group_name_H-M   'P 1'
#
loop_
_entity.id
_entity.type
_entity.pdbx_description
1 polymer ?
#
loop_
_entity_poly.entity_id
_entity_poly.type
_entity_poly.pdbx_seq_one_letter_code
_entity_poly.pdbx_strand_id
1 'polypeptide(L)'
;MKKLNTQWKTQAFGLRALKVHYELLPLVTVIGIAAVGCAGFCVYSFLKPDVMFSRKDEIPSWMRYSPDTRQKLFTIEKNWKKDKTMEEVERLRKEIGSTH
;
A
#
# COMPACT_ATOMS: atom_id res chain seq x y z
N MET A 1 14.99 -29.04 38.19
CA MET A 1 15.56 -28.13 37.16
C MET A 1 14.68 -28.17 35.92
N LYS A 2 13.94 -27.09 35.64
CA LYS A 2 13.00 -27.02 34.50
C LYS A 2 13.78 -26.85 33.19
N LYS A 3 13.81 -27.87 32.33
CA LYS A 3 14.22 -27.76 30.91
C LYS A 3 13.11 -27.05 30.14
N LEU A 4 12.95 -25.74 30.34
CA LEU A 4 12.25 -24.90 29.39
C LEU A 4 13.28 -24.05 28.66
N ASN A 5 13.28 -24.17 27.32
CA ASN A 5 13.53 -23.09 26.35
C ASN A 5 14.48 -23.42 25.18
N THR A 6 14.45 -24.65 24.65
CA THR A 6 15.13 -24.99 23.39
C THR A 6 14.19 -25.14 22.18
N GLN A 7 12.87 -25.05 22.36
CA GLN A 7 11.90 -25.25 21.28
C GLN A 7 11.82 -24.07 20.28
N TRP A 8 12.15 -22.84 20.71
CA TRP A 8 12.09 -21.66 19.84
C TRP A 8 13.30 -21.53 18.89
N LYS A 9 14.43 -22.16 19.20
CA LYS A 9 15.62 -22.15 18.32
C LYS A 9 15.48 -23.10 17.12
N THR A 10 14.57 -24.07 17.18
CA THR A 10 14.34 -25.10 16.16
C THR A 10 13.30 -24.71 15.11
N GLN A 11 12.63 -23.56 15.28
CA GLN A 11 11.58 -23.06 14.37
C GLN A 11 12.13 -22.48 13.05
N ALA A 12 13.44 -22.47 12.83
CA ALA A 12 14.05 -22.15 11.52
C ALA A 12 13.90 -23.32 10.51
N PHE A 13 12.73 -23.96 10.49
CA PHE A 13 12.42 -25.21 9.79
C PHE A 13 12.50 -25.11 8.25
N GLY A 14 12.59 -23.90 7.67
CA GLY A 14 12.81 -23.71 6.22
C GLY A 14 14.23 -23.30 5.82
N LEU A 15 14.91 -22.48 6.63
CA LEU A 15 16.20 -21.87 6.25
C LEU A 15 17.36 -22.87 6.18
N ARG A 16 17.30 -23.95 6.97
CA ARG A 16 18.30 -25.03 6.91
C ARG A 16 18.13 -25.90 5.68
N ALA A 17 16.89 -26.19 5.27
CA ALA A 17 16.61 -26.99 4.07
C ALA A 17 17.12 -26.32 2.79
N LEU A 18 17.04 -24.98 2.71
CA LEU A 18 17.55 -24.19 1.59
C LEU A 18 19.09 -24.18 1.47
N LYS A 19 19.82 -24.44 2.56
CA LYS A 19 21.29 -24.59 2.53
C LYS A 19 21.74 -25.99 2.11
N VAL A 20 20.87 -26.99 2.25
CA VAL A 20 21.15 -28.38 1.86
C VAL A 20 20.81 -28.62 0.40
N HIS A 21 19.77 -27.93 -0.11
CA HIS A 21 19.28 -28.07 -1.49
C HIS A 21 19.27 -26.72 -2.22
N TYR A 22 20.38 -26.43 -2.92
CA TYR A 22 20.59 -25.15 -3.61
C TYR A 22 19.65 -24.94 -4.82
N GLU A 23 19.12 -26.03 -5.40
CA GLU A 23 18.20 -26.00 -6.54
C GLU A 23 16.82 -25.41 -6.18
N LEU A 24 16.46 -25.43 -4.89
CA LEU A 24 15.19 -24.87 -4.39
C LEU A 24 15.25 -23.36 -4.19
N LEU A 25 16.46 -22.78 -4.19
CA LEU A 25 16.69 -21.36 -3.94
C LEU A 25 15.98 -20.46 -4.96
N PRO A 26 16.07 -20.68 -6.30
CA PRO A 26 15.33 -19.88 -7.28
C PRO A 26 13.80 -20.00 -7.18
N LEU A 27 13.29 -21.16 -6.76
CA LEU A 27 11.84 -21.35 -6.60
C LEU A 27 11.31 -20.56 -5.41
N VAL A 28 12.00 -20.66 -4.26
CA VAL A 28 11.59 -19.95 -3.04
C VAL A 28 11.78 -18.45 -3.17
N THR A 29 12.77 -17.97 -3.94
CA THR A 29 12.92 -16.53 -4.19
C THR A 29 11.75 -15.97 -4.99
N VAL A 30 11.30 -16.64 -6.05
CA VAL A 30 10.14 -16.19 -6.84
C VAL A 30 8.88 -16.17 -5.99
N ILE A 31 8.64 -17.23 -5.21
CA ILE A 31 7.49 -17.30 -4.29
C ILE A 31 7.58 -16.19 -3.22
N GLY A 32 8.77 -15.94 -2.69
CA GLY A 32 9.01 -14.88 -1.71
C GLY A 32 8.73 -13.49 -2.29
N ILE A 33 9.26 -13.19 -3.48
CA ILE A 33 9.01 -11.93 -4.18
C ILE A 33 7.52 -11.77 -4.47
N ALA A 34 6.84 -12.83 -4.92
CA ALA A 34 5.41 -12.80 -5.18
C ALA A 34 4.59 -12.55 -3.91
N ALA A 35 4.89 -13.26 -2.81
CA ALA A 35 4.19 -13.09 -1.55
C ALA A 35 4.37 -11.69 -0.95
N VAL A 36 5.61 -11.17 -0.95
CA VAL A 36 5.93 -9.81 -0.48
C VAL A 36 5.29 -8.77 -1.40
N GLY A 37 5.34 -8.98 -2.72
CA GLY A 37 4.72 -8.10 -3.71
C GLY A 37 3.20 -8.03 -3.55
N CYS A 38 2.53 -9.17 -3.39
CA CYS A 38 1.09 -9.23 -3.12
C CYS A 38 0.73 -8.55 -1.80
N ALA A 39 1.45 -8.85 -0.72
CA ALA A 39 1.20 -8.21 0.58
C ALA A 39 1.39 -6.69 0.51
N GLY A 40 2.48 -6.23 -0.13
CA GLY A 40 2.76 -4.82 -0.36
C GLY A 40 1.67 -4.14 -1.20
N PHE A 41 1.18 -4.82 -2.24
CA PHE A 41 0.11 -4.29 -3.09
C PHE A 41 -1.24 -4.21 -2.36
N CYS A 42 -1.57 -5.19 -1.52
CA CYS A 42 -2.77 -5.14 -0.68
C CYS A 42 -2.73 -3.94 0.27
N VAL A 43 -1.62 -3.76 1.00
CA VAL A 43 -1.44 -2.61 1.91
C VAL A 43 -1.48 -1.28 1.13
N TYR A 44 -0.77 -1.20 0.00
CA TYR A 44 -0.81 -0.02 -0.87
C TYR A 44 -2.23 0.32 -1.35
N SER A 45 -3.00 -0.70 -1.74
CA SER A 45 -4.37 -0.52 -2.21
C SER A 45 -5.30 0.00 -1.11
N PHE A 46 -5.12 -0.45 0.14
CA PHE A 46 -5.90 0.07 1.27
C PHE A 46 -5.55 1.52 1.64
N LEU A 47 -4.32 1.96 1.39
CA LEU A 47 -3.88 3.32 1.67
C LEU A 47 -4.29 4.32 0.59
N LYS A 48 -4.72 3.85 -0.60
CA LYS A 48 -5.17 4.73 -1.66
C LYS A 48 -6.53 5.37 -1.32
N PRO A 49 -6.69 6.69 -1.51
CA PRO A 49 -7.97 7.37 -1.29
C PRO A 49 -9.06 6.94 -2.27
N ASP A 50 -8.67 6.36 -3.41
CA ASP A 50 -9.59 5.91 -4.47
C ASP A 50 -10.29 4.58 -4.15
N VAL A 51 -9.72 3.77 -3.25
CA VAL A 51 -10.28 2.45 -2.90
C VAL A 51 -11.23 2.65 -1.73
N MET A 52 -12.52 2.74 -2.05
CA MET A 52 -13.60 3.04 -1.11
C MET A 52 -13.66 2.03 0.05
N PHE A 53 -13.02 2.33 1.18
CA PHE A 53 -13.29 1.65 2.45
C PHE A 53 -14.21 2.47 3.37
N SER A 54 -14.36 3.77 3.12
CA SER A 54 -15.34 4.61 3.82
C SER A 54 -16.59 4.78 2.97
N ARG A 55 -17.65 4.03 3.30
CA ARG A 55 -19.03 4.34 2.87
C ARG A 55 -19.66 5.45 3.73
N LYS A 56 -18.92 6.02 4.68
CA LYS A 56 -19.47 6.87 5.76
C LYS A 56 -19.52 8.36 5.42
N ASP A 57 -18.70 8.85 4.51
CA ASP A 57 -18.70 10.27 4.16
C ASP A 57 -19.30 10.47 2.77
N GLU A 58 -20.17 11.47 2.63
CA GLU A 58 -20.84 11.85 1.38
C GLU A 58 -19.86 12.45 0.34
N ILE A 59 -18.60 12.68 0.75
CA ILE A 59 -17.55 13.23 -0.11
C ILE A 59 -17.11 12.17 -1.15
N PRO A 60 -17.28 12.46 -2.45
CA PRO A 60 -16.89 11.54 -3.51
C PRO A 60 -15.38 11.22 -3.52
N SER A 61 -15.02 10.01 -3.94
CA SER A 61 -13.63 9.51 -3.90
C SER A 61 -12.67 10.35 -4.74
N TRP A 62 -13.06 10.77 -5.93
CA TRP A 62 -12.25 11.65 -6.79
C TRP A 62 -11.99 13.04 -6.19
N MET A 63 -12.80 13.48 -5.23
CA MET A 63 -12.62 14.76 -4.54
C MET A 63 -11.60 14.69 -3.40
N ARG A 64 -11.24 13.49 -2.95
CA ARG A 64 -10.18 13.25 -1.97
C ARG A 64 -8.79 13.32 -2.61
N TYR A 65 -8.73 13.42 -3.94
CA TYR A 65 -7.49 13.56 -4.69
C TYR A 65 -6.93 14.98 -4.58
N SER A 66 -5.77 15.14 -3.94
CA SER A 66 -4.94 16.33 -4.08
C SER A 66 -4.01 16.21 -5.30
N PRO A 67 -4.14 17.09 -6.32
CA PRO A 67 -3.29 17.02 -7.51
C PRO A 67 -1.82 17.24 -7.16
N ASP A 68 -1.51 18.06 -6.15
CA ASP A 68 -0.16 18.43 -5.72
C ASP A 68 0.70 17.26 -5.19
N THR A 69 0.06 16.11 -4.91
CA THR A 69 0.77 14.93 -4.39
C THR A 69 0.88 13.83 -5.43
N ARG A 70 2.05 13.18 -5.47
CA ARG A 70 2.27 11.99 -6.30
C ARG A 70 1.41 10.83 -5.79
N GLN A 71 0.42 10.40 -6.56
CA GLN A 71 -0.49 9.32 -6.16
C GLN A 71 -0.07 7.90 -6.53
N LYS A 72 0.92 7.73 -7.40
CA LYS A 72 1.31 6.43 -7.96
C LYS A 72 2.70 6.03 -7.48
N LEU A 73 2.90 4.73 -7.28
CA LEU A 73 4.20 4.15 -6.89
C LEU A 73 5.31 4.60 -7.85
N PHE A 74 5.00 4.62 -9.14
CA PHE A 74 5.88 5.14 -10.17
C PHE A 74 5.17 6.25 -10.94
N THR A 75 5.80 7.42 -10.96
CA THR A 75 5.38 8.56 -11.78
C THR A 75 6.61 9.10 -12.49
N ILE A 76 6.60 9.04 -13.82
CA ILE A 76 7.54 9.75 -14.68
C ILE A 76 7.07 11.22 -14.72
N GLU A 77 8.01 12.14 -14.59
CA GLU A 77 7.85 13.58 -14.37
C GLU A 77 6.57 14.17 -14.96
N LYS A 78 5.66 14.58 -14.07
CA LYS A 78 4.41 15.26 -14.40
C LYS A 78 4.35 16.52 -13.54
N ASN A 79 4.14 17.67 -14.17
CA ASN A 79 3.94 18.94 -13.49
C ASN A 79 2.54 18.95 -12.87
N TRP A 80 2.44 18.58 -11.60
CA TRP A 80 1.15 18.45 -10.91
C TRP A 80 0.68 19.74 -10.20
N LYS A 81 0.69 20.86 -10.92
CA LYS A 81 0.16 22.12 -10.36
C LYS A 81 -1.37 22.07 -10.32
N LYS A 82 -1.98 22.63 -9.27
CA LYS A 82 -3.43 22.86 -9.24
C LYS A 82 -3.79 23.79 -10.41
N ASP A 83 -4.65 23.30 -11.30
CA ASP A 83 -5.23 24.13 -12.36
C ASP A 83 -6.20 25.15 -11.76
N LYS A 84 -6.29 26.35 -12.36
CA LYS A 84 -7.17 27.43 -11.87
C LYS A 84 -8.63 26.99 -11.71
N THR A 85 -9.10 26.11 -12.59
CA THR A 85 -10.44 25.53 -12.55
C THR A 85 -10.69 24.70 -11.29
N MET A 86 -9.68 23.98 -10.79
CA MET A 86 -9.80 23.18 -9.56
C MET A 86 -9.90 24.06 -8.31
N GLU A 87 -9.20 25.20 -8.30
CA GLU A 87 -9.26 26.18 -7.22
C GLU A 87 -10.63 26.88 -7.16
N GLU A 88 -11.21 27.20 -8.32
CA GLU A 88 -12.54 27.78 -8.43
C GLU A 88 -13.63 26.82 -7.94
N VAL A 89 -13.58 25.55 -8.33
CA VAL A 89 -14.50 24.51 -7.83
C VAL A 89 -14.39 24.34 -6.32
N GLU A 90 -13.17 24.40 -5.76
CA GLU A 90 -12.96 24.33 -4.31
C GLU A 90 -13.54 25.55 -3.58
N ARG A 91 -13.45 26.74 -4.18
CA ARG A 91 -14.04 27.98 -3.65
C ARG A 91 -15.57 27.93 -3.67
N LEU A 92 -16.16 27.62 -4.83
CA LEU A 92 -17.62 27.50 -5.00
C LEU A 92 -18.21 26.49 -4.02
N ARG A 93 -17.50 25.38 -3.76
CA ARG A 93 -17.93 24.39 -2.77
C ARG A 93 -17.99 24.95 -1.35
N LYS A 94 -16.98 25.74 -0.94
CA LYS A 94 -16.94 26.38 0.39
C LYS A 94 -18.08 27.40 0.54
N GLU A 95 -18.47 28.06 -0.54
CA GLU A 95 -19.59 29.00 -0.58
C GLU A 95 -20.96 28.30 -0.49
N ILE A 96 -21.10 27.11 -1.09
CA ILE A 96 -22.35 26.33 -1.12
C ILE A 96 -22.57 25.56 0.21
N GLY A 97 -21.59 25.52 1.12
CA GLY A 97 -21.75 24.86 2.42
C GLY A 97 -21.69 23.32 2.37
N SER A 98 -21.19 22.74 1.27
CA SER A 98 -21.03 21.29 1.06
C SER A 98 -19.83 20.68 1.85
N THR A 99 -19.39 21.34 2.92
CA THR A 99 -18.33 20.89 3.84
C THR A 99 -18.91 20.28 5.13
N HIS A 100 -19.83 19.33 4.96
CA HIS A 100 -20.28 18.41 5.99
C HIS A 100 -19.91 16.97 5.62
#